data_AF-A0A4D6H9V9-F1
#
_entry.id   AF-A0A4D6H9V9-F1
#
_cell.length_a   1.000
_cell.length_b   1.000
_cell.length_c   1.000
_cell.angle_alpha   90.00
_cell.angle_beta   90.00
_cell.angle_gamma   90.00
#
_symmetry.space_group_name_H-M   'P 1'
#
loop_
_entity.id
_entity.type
_entity.pdbx_description
1 polymer ?
#
loop_
_entity_poly.entity_id
_entity_poly.type
_entity_poly.pdbx_seq_one_letter_code
_entity_poly.pdbx_strand_id
1 'polypeptide(L)'
;MYGGVQRPPMAASTGRVLVVCRPDNEREVLETIEPATGTVPVETVSSIPEAESALETGQVTCIVSFIEVRDERGNEWISGIKFYERVADREENVPFVLISETGNEDIVETALDAGVSNLVRPWPGERAERDLTEAVEQIVTRRRIFTTVDAVTQGNLDVRVDASDLEGDFREIAMGINRMIDSIQADVNRREDVAHDLEGSIQELRSRSEQVADSSAEITDATEDMTTRIEQANDEVSTLSATVEEIASTSDEVAKTSEQAVDAADTGQESAESAMDAMENIDEAATEVAEDVRSLQQRVDEIDEIVELINDIADQTNILALNANIEAARAGEAGSGFAVVANEVKNLAMEAQDHAETIERMLDGVQEDTETTVESLEEATDEIETGVEEVESTMDALDEIAETIRDATTGIEEVASATDDQAASAAEVASMMDDIAEMADETADEIREIADANGEQVQEIGQIEQSMRRLVEDEQAESEARVSAGTTD
;
A
#
# COMPACT_ATOMS: atom_id res chain seq x y z
N MET A 1 -126.15 35.94 4.58
CA MET A 1 -126.72 34.96 5.52
C MET A 1 -125.57 34.17 6.11
N TYR A 2 -125.44 34.24 7.44
CA TYR A 2 -124.91 33.25 8.40
C TYR A 2 -123.71 32.37 7.99
N GLY A 3 -122.62 32.29 8.75
CA GLY A 3 -122.29 32.86 10.06
C GLY A 3 -120.88 32.39 10.46
N GLY A 4 -120.07 33.30 11.00
CA GLY A 4 -118.79 32.96 11.61
C GLY A 4 -118.99 32.16 12.90
N VAL A 5 -118.26 31.06 13.04
CA VAL A 5 -118.11 30.34 14.31
C VAL A 5 -116.75 30.69 14.88
N GLN A 6 -116.77 31.62 15.82
CA GLN A 6 -115.68 31.95 16.71
C GLN A 6 -115.56 30.80 17.72
N ARG A 7 -114.46 30.03 17.68
CA ARG A 7 -114.17 29.03 18.73
C ARG A 7 -113.77 29.76 20.03
N PRO A 8 -114.20 29.28 21.20
CA PRO A 8 -113.94 29.93 22.48
C PRO A 8 -112.46 29.84 22.86
N PRO A 9 -111.95 30.73 23.73
CA PRO A 9 -110.61 30.60 24.28
C PRO A 9 -110.53 29.35 25.17
N MET A 10 -109.53 28.48 24.96
CA MET A 10 -109.25 27.36 25.86
C MET A 10 -108.78 27.90 27.21
N ALA A 11 -109.45 27.52 28.29
CA ALA A 11 -108.96 27.74 29.65
C ALA A 11 -108.15 26.50 30.07
N ALA A 12 -106.83 26.66 30.25
CA ALA A 12 -105.95 25.62 30.78
C ALA A 12 -105.60 25.94 32.23
N SER A 13 -105.81 24.99 33.15
CA SER A 13 -105.23 25.05 34.49
C SER A 13 -103.84 24.44 34.46
N THR A 14 -102.81 25.21 34.83
CA THR A 14 -101.41 24.77 34.84
C THR A 14 -100.99 24.38 36.25
N GLY A 15 -100.62 23.11 36.46
CA GLY A 15 -99.94 22.66 37.67
C GLY A 15 -98.43 22.54 37.42
N ARG A 16 -97.59 22.96 38.38
CA ARG A 16 -96.14 22.73 38.35
C ARG A 16 -95.75 21.93 39.59
N VAL A 17 -94.95 20.89 39.38
CA VAL A 17 -94.31 20.09 40.44
C VAL A 17 -92.80 20.25 40.31
N LEU A 18 -92.13 20.56 41.42
CA LEU A 18 -90.68 20.69 41.52
C LEU A 18 -90.15 19.53 42.38
N VAL A 19 -89.24 18.73 41.83
CA VAL A 19 -88.56 17.65 42.56
C VAL A 19 -87.07 17.95 42.62
N VAL A 20 -86.50 17.84 43.82
CA VAL A 20 -85.11 18.20 44.14
C VAL A 20 -84.37 16.97 44.66
N CYS A 21 -83.23 16.62 44.06
CA CYS A 21 -82.37 15.52 44.54
C CYS A 21 -81.27 16.06 45.47
N ARG A 22 -81.07 15.42 46.63
CA ARG A 22 -79.92 15.65 47.52
C ARG A 22 -78.87 14.53 47.37
N PRO A 23 -77.59 14.78 47.72
CA PRO A 23 -76.47 13.84 47.55
C PRO A 23 -76.64 12.47 48.24
N ASP A 24 -77.55 12.39 49.21
CA ASP A 24 -77.72 11.30 50.18
C ASP A 24 -78.64 10.17 49.66
N ASN A 25 -79.20 10.33 48.46
CA ASN A 25 -80.06 9.35 47.76
C ASN A 25 -81.41 9.01 48.42
N GLU A 26 -81.94 9.87 49.30
CA GLU A 26 -83.34 9.81 49.75
C GLU A 26 -84.22 10.67 48.82
N ARG A 27 -85.25 10.06 48.19
CA ARG A 27 -86.26 10.76 47.36
C ARG A 27 -87.41 11.23 48.24
N GLU A 28 -87.52 12.53 48.48
CA GLU A 28 -88.69 13.13 49.15
C GLU A 28 -89.47 13.99 48.14
N VAL A 29 -90.77 13.70 47.94
CA VAL A 29 -91.67 14.51 47.10
C VAL A 29 -92.08 15.73 47.91
N LEU A 30 -91.49 16.89 47.63
CA LEU A 30 -91.63 18.06 48.49
C LEU A 30 -92.93 18.85 48.30
N GLU A 31 -93.62 18.81 47.14
CA GLU A 31 -94.94 19.47 47.02
C GLU A 31 -95.72 19.11 45.73
N THR A 32 -97.03 18.90 45.86
CA THR A 32 -98.00 18.97 44.74
C THR A 32 -98.85 20.22 44.95
N ILE A 33 -98.70 21.25 44.10
CA ILE A 33 -99.50 22.47 44.21
C ILE A 33 -100.88 22.21 43.57
N GLU A 34 -101.89 21.91 44.40
CA GLU A 34 -103.30 21.95 43.97
C GLU A 34 -103.77 23.41 43.78
N PRO A 35 -104.70 23.67 42.84
CA PRO A 35 -105.19 25.02 42.57
C PRO A 35 -106.06 25.52 43.73
N ALA A 36 -105.49 26.28 44.65
CA ALA A 36 -106.22 26.75 45.83
C ALA A 36 -107.16 27.93 45.52
N THR A 37 -108.47 27.72 45.67
CA THR A 37 -109.46 28.75 46.02
C THR A 37 -109.70 28.73 47.53
N GLY A 38 -108.97 29.56 48.29
CA GLY A 38 -109.26 29.84 49.71
C GLY A 38 -108.03 29.90 50.61
N THR A 39 -107.99 30.87 51.53
CA THR A 39 -106.85 31.29 52.35
C THR A 39 -106.43 30.30 53.46
N VAL A 40 -105.18 29.83 53.43
CA VAL A 40 -104.33 29.56 54.61
C VAL A 40 -102.89 29.98 54.28
N PRO A 41 -102.17 30.71 55.16
CA PRO A 41 -100.84 31.25 54.89
C PRO A 41 -99.69 30.49 55.58
N VAL A 42 -98.50 30.75 55.02
CA VAL A 42 -97.14 30.80 55.60
C VAL A 42 -96.21 29.59 55.38
N GLU A 43 -95.12 29.92 54.68
CA GLU A 43 -93.78 29.29 54.59
C GLU A 43 -93.73 27.91 53.91
N THR A 44 -93.24 27.78 52.67
CA THR A 44 -91.80 27.86 52.34
C THR A 44 -91.59 27.91 50.81
N VAL A 45 -90.77 28.88 50.35
CA VAL A 45 -90.10 29.05 49.03
C VAL A 45 -90.95 28.94 47.75
N SER A 46 -91.23 30.08 47.11
CA SER A 46 -91.69 30.13 45.71
C SER A 46 -91.04 31.27 44.91
N SER A 47 -89.88 31.00 44.31
CA SER A 47 -89.59 31.44 42.94
C SER A 47 -88.46 30.59 42.31
N ILE A 48 -88.60 30.22 41.03
CA ILE A 48 -87.64 29.43 40.22
C ILE A 48 -86.17 29.90 40.28
N PRO A 49 -85.85 31.21 40.38
CA PRO A 49 -84.46 31.68 40.44
C PRO A 49 -83.65 31.16 41.63
N GLU A 50 -84.28 30.85 42.77
CA GLU A 50 -83.57 30.35 43.97
C GLU A 50 -83.16 28.88 43.83
N ALA A 51 -83.89 28.09 43.02
CA ALA A 51 -83.55 26.69 42.75
C ALA A 51 -82.33 26.58 41.82
N GLU A 52 -82.25 27.41 40.77
CA GLU A 52 -81.06 27.49 39.92
C GLU A 52 -79.82 27.94 40.73
N SER A 53 -79.98 28.90 41.64
CA SER A 53 -78.90 29.31 42.55
C SER A 53 -78.43 28.17 43.46
N ALA A 54 -79.33 27.29 43.93
CA ALA A 54 -78.98 26.14 44.78
C ALA A 54 -78.18 25.06 44.02
N LEU A 55 -78.38 24.95 42.71
CA LEU A 55 -77.66 24.04 41.81
C LEU A 55 -76.26 24.61 41.47
N GLU A 56 -76.13 25.94 41.32
CA GLU A 56 -74.85 26.62 41.17
C GLU A 56 -73.97 26.54 42.43
N THR A 57 -74.58 26.62 43.62
CA THR A 57 -73.88 26.52 44.91
C THR A 57 -73.65 25.07 45.40
N GLY A 58 -74.15 24.06 44.68
CA GLY A 58 -73.92 22.64 45.00
C GLY A 58 -74.72 22.08 46.17
N GLN A 59 -75.82 22.73 46.58
CA GLN A 59 -76.71 22.23 47.65
C GLN A 59 -77.65 21.12 47.18
N VAL A 60 -77.85 21.00 45.87
CA VAL A 60 -78.71 20.00 45.22
C VAL A 60 -77.98 19.48 43.98
N THR A 61 -78.13 18.19 43.69
CA THR A 61 -77.42 17.53 42.57
C THR A 61 -78.27 17.45 41.31
N CYS A 62 -79.60 17.55 41.45
CA CYS A 62 -80.55 17.54 40.34
C CYS A 62 -81.72 18.49 40.63
N ILE A 63 -82.26 19.12 39.58
CA ILE A 63 -83.61 19.71 39.58
C ILE A 63 -84.42 19.07 38.47
N VAL A 64 -85.63 18.62 38.83
CA VAL A 64 -86.62 18.08 37.88
C VAL A 64 -87.91 18.90 37.95
N SER A 65 -88.33 19.45 36.82
CA SER A 65 -89.60 20.18 36.69
C SER A 65 -90.54 19.49 35.71
N PHE A 66 -91.81 19.38 36.08
CA PHE A 66 -92.90 18.90 35.24
C PHE A 66 -93.97 19.98 35.05
N ILE A 67 -94.57 20.02 33.86
CA ILE A 67 -95.75 20.84 33.54
C ILE A 67 -96.92 19.90 33.29
N GLU A 68 -97.92 19.96 34.17
CA GLU A 68 -99.16 19.19 34.04
C GLU A 68 -100.23 20.06 33.36
N VAL A 69 -100.80 19.57 32.26
CA VAL A 69 -101.88 20.22 31.52
C VAL A 69 -103.09 19.28 31.50
N ARG A 70 -104.22 19.74 32.04
CA ARG A 70 -105.47 18.97 32.01
C ARG A 70 -106.42 19.54 30.96
N ASP A 71 -107.08 18.66 30.20
CA ASP A 71 -108.19 19.06 29.33
C ASP A 71 -109.50 19.22 30.12
N GLU A 72 -110.55 19.76 29.49
CA GLU A 72 -111.87 19.97 30.12
C GLU A 72 -112.58 18.66 30.53
N ARG A 73 -112.02 17.49 30.19
CA ARG A 73 -112.55 16.14 30.52
C ARG A 73 -111.75 15.45 31.63
N GLY A 74 -110.73 16.09 32.18
CA GLY A 74 -109.92 15.58 33.29
C GLY A 74 -108.87 14.55 32.87
N ASN A 75 -108.52 14.46 31.58
CA ASN A 75 -107.41 13.61 31.16
C ASN A 75 -106.07 14.27 31.50
N GLU A 76 -105.17 13.52 32.13
CA GLU A 76 -103.82 13.96 32.49
C GLU A 76 -102.91 13.96 31.27
N TRP A 77 -102.23 15.10 31.02
CA TRP A 77 -101.19 15.22 30.01
C TRP A 77 -99.93 15.84 30.64
N ILE A 78 -98.80 15.16 30.50
CA ILE A 78 -97.49 15.67 30.95
C ILE A 78 -96.79 16.31 29.74
N SER A 79 -96.59 17.61 29.80
CA SER A 79 -95.89 18.37 28.76
C SER A 79 -94.44 18.64 29.19
N GLY A 80 -93.64 17.58 29.26
CA GLY A 80 -92.17 17.67 29.32
C GLY A 80 -91.53 17.64 30.71
N ILE A 81 -90.27 17.18 30.73
CA ILE A 81 -89.38 17.05 31.88
C ILE A 81 -88.11 17.84 31.58
N LYS A 82 -87.66 18.70 32.49
CA LYS A 82 -86.33 19.32 32.43
C LYS A 82 -85.44 18.78 33.54
N PHE A 83 -84.24 18.32 33.17
CA PHE A 83 -83.20 17.85 34.09
C PHE A 83 -81.98 18.79 34.01
N TYR A 84 -81.39 19.07 35.17
CA TYR A 84 -80.17 19.85 35.29
C TYR A 84 -79.18 19.06 36.15
N GLU A 85 -77.97 18.81 35.64
CA GLU A 85 -76.86 18.14 36.35
C GLU A 85 -75.53 18.84 36.03
N ARG A 86 -74.57 18.79 36.95
CA ARG A 86 -73.25 19.43 36.82
C ARG A 86 -72.18 18.36 36.51
N VAL A 87 -71.49 18.47 35.37
CA VAL A 87 -70.32 17.63 35.01
C VAL A 87 -69.14 18.56 34.67
N ALA A 88 -67.99 18.35 35.32
CA ALA A 88 -66.78 19.14 35.12
C ALA A 88 -66.02 18.69 33.85
N ASP A 89 -65.39 19.64 33.16
CA ASP A 89 -64.42 19.49 32.05
C ASP A 89 -64.89 19.35 30.59
N ARG A 90 -66.00 19.97 30.20
CA ARG A 90 -66.21 20.39 28.80
C ARG A 90 -66.77 21.82 28.69
N GLU A 91 -66.13 22.65 27.87
CA GLU A 91 -66.48 24.07 27.64
C GLU A 91 -67.74 24.28 26.77
N GLU A 92 -68.56 23.25 26.57
CA GLU A 92 -69.89 23.37 25.97
C GLU A 92 -70.92 22.69 26.89
N ASN A 93 -71.85 23.50 27.43
CA ASN A 93 -73.07 23.04 28.06
C ASN A 93 -73.87 22.23 27.03
N VAL A 94 -73.95 20.91 27.19
CA VAL A 94 -74.91 20.14 26.39
C VAL A 94 -75.75 19.25 27.31
N PRO A 95 -77.01 19.66 27.59
CA PRO A 95 -77.96 18.88 28.37
C PRO A 95 -78.73 17.93 27.46
N PHE A 96 -78.99 16.69 27.90
CA PHE A 96 -79.90 15.84 27.14
C PHE A 96 -80.56 14.73 27.97
N VAL A 97 -81.79 14.42 27.56
CA VAL A 97 -82.82 13.68 28.32
C VAL A 97 -83.44 12.66 27.38
N LEU A 98 -83.66 11.43 27.84
CA LEU A 98 -84.47 10.44 27.14
C LEU A 98 -85.93 10.53 27.61
N ILE A 99 -86.87 10.63 26.67
CA ILE A 99 -88.29 10.34 26.93
C ILE A 99 -88.76 9.37 25.86
N SER A 100 -89.10 8.15 26.28
CA SER A 100 -89.82 7.16 25.47
C SER A 100 -91.24 7.04 26.00
N GLU A 101 -92.23 7.21 25.14
CA GLU A 101 -93.62 6.81 25.41
C GLU A 101 -93.97 5.45 24.75
N THR A 102 -93.03 4.77 24.07
CA THR A 102 -93.32 3.53 23.29
C THR A 102 -92.71 2.23 23.83
N GLY A 103 -91.74 2.26 24.75
CA GLY A 103 -91.28 1.06 25.48
C GLY A 103 -90.45 0.02 24.70
N ASN A 104 -89.63 0.42 23.72
CA ASN A 104 -88.72 -0.51 23.03
C ASN A 104 -87.32 -0.53 23.71
N GLU A 105 -87.08 -1.50 24.60
CA GLU A 105 -85.84 -1.65 25.39
C GLU A 105 -84.59 -1.90 24.52
N ASP A 106 -84.70 -2.66 23.43
CA ASP A 106 -83.55 -3.05 22.59
C ASP A 106 -82.81 -1.85 21.96
N ILE A 107 -83.55 -0.79 21.59
CA ILE A 107 -82.97 0.43 21.00
C ILE A 107 -82.23 1.24 22.07
N VAL A 108 -82.72 1.22 23.30
CA VAL A 108 -82.09 1.91 24.44
C VAL A 108 -80.84 1.16 24.87
N GLU A 109 -80.88 -0.16 24.92
CA GLU A 109 -79.74 -1.01 25.26
C GLU A 109 -78.62 -0.88 24.22
N THR A 110 -78.96 -0.95 22.92
CA THR A 110 -77.99 -0.77 21.81
C THR A 110 -77.34 0.63 21.83
N ALA A 111 -78.09 1.67 22.18
CA ALA A 111 -77.57 3.03 22.30
C ALA A 111 -76.62 3.18 23.51
N LEU A 112 -76.96 2.54 24.64
CA LEU A 112 -76.14 2.54 25.86
C LEU A 112 -74.85 1.75 25.69
N ASP A 113 -74.90 0.56 25.09
CA ASP A 113 -73.72 -0.27 24.81
C ASP A 113 -72.74 0.42 23.83
N ALA A 114 -73.25 1.30 22.97
CA ALA A 114 -72.45 2.14 22.08
C ALA A 114 -72.02 3.49 22.71
N GLY A 115 -72.34 3.74 23.99
CA GLY A 115 -71.96 4.96 24.72
C GLY A 115 -72.70 6.22 24.26
N VAL A 116 -73.86 6.09 23.63
CA VAL A 116 -74.70 7.20 23.16
C VAL A 116 -75.50 7.76 24.32
N SER A 117 -75.14 8.97 24.76
CA SER A 117 -75.83 9.60 25.89
C SER A 117 -77.10 10.37 25.48
N ASN A 118 -77.30 10.74 24.20
CA ASN A 118 -78.23 11.83 23.85
C ASN A 118 -78.92 11.76 22.45
N LEU A 119 -80.24 11.62 22.41
CA LEU A 119 -81.06 11.84 21.21
C LEU A 119 -82.52 12.23 21.54
N VAL A 120 -83.10 13.27 20.91
CA VAL A 120 -84.54 13.61 21.04
C VAL A 120 -85.13 14.16 19.73
N ARG A 121 -86.27 13.58 19.29
CA ARG A 121 -87.49 14.30 18.85
C ARG A 121 -88.77 13.46 19.04
N PRO A 122 -89.86 13.98 19.65
CA PRO A 122 -91.16 13.31 19.67
C PRO A 122 -92.22 13.93 18.73
N TRP A 123 -93.23 13.08 18.38
CA TRP A 123 -94.65 13.31 17.99
C TRP A 123 -95.10 13.04 16.52
N PRO A 124 -96.35 12.56 16.28
CA PRO A 124 -96.83 11.19 16.40
C PRO A 124 -97.04 10.50 15.02
N GLY A 125 -96.63 9.24 14.89
CA GLY A 125 -96.94 8.35 13.74
C GLY A 125 -95.80 7.37 13.42
N GLU A 126 -96.10 6.23 12.77
CA GLU A 126 -95.14 5.16 12.38
C GLU A 126 -93.87 5.67 11.66
N ARG A 127 -93.89 6.88 11.08
CA ARG A 127 -92.71 7.54 10.50
C ARG A 127 -91.67 7.98 11.55
N ALA A 128 -92.09 8.42 12.73
CA ALA A 128 -91.21 8.97 13.75
C ALA A 128 -90.34 7.89 14.44
N GLU A 129 -90.83 6.66 14.53
CA GLU A 129 -90.07 5.53 15.09
C GLU A 129 -88.93 5.10 14.15
N ARG A 130 -89.21 5.08 12.84
CA ARG A 130 -88.20 4.86 11.80
C ARG A 130 -87.11 5.94 11.81
N ASP A 131 -87.49 7.20 11.94
CA ASP A 131 -86.57 8.34 11.97
C ASP A 131 -85.67 8.33 13.23
N LEU A 132 -86.13 7.73 14.34
CA LEU A 132 -85.38 7.63 15.59
C LEU A 132 -84.38 6.47 15.58
N THR A 133 -84.78 5.31 15.05
CA THR A 133 -83.86 4.18 14.77
C THR A 133 -82.76 4.61 13.82
N GLU A 134 -83.10 5.30 12.72
CA GLU A 134 -82.15 5.83 11.74
C GLU A 134 -81.16 6.83 12.38
N ALA A 135 -81.62 7.66 13.32
CA ALA A 135 -80.76 8.61 14.03
C ALA A 135 -79.84 7.96 15.09
N VAL A 136 -80.30 6.94 15.82
CA VAL A 136 -79.46 6.17 16.75
C VAL A 136 -78.38 5.40 15.99
N GLU A 137 -78.76 4.72 14.89
CA GLU A 137 -77.81 4.02 14.01
C GLU A 137 -76.71 4.95 13.48
N GLN A 138 -77.06 6.19 13.09
CA GLN A 138 -76.07 7.20 12.68
C GLN A 138 -75.11 7.61 13.80
N ILE A 139 -75.57 7.75 15.05
CA ILE A 139 -74.69 8.11 16.17
C ILE A 139 -73.77 6.95 16.56
N VAL A 140 -74.31 5.73 16.65
CA VAL A 140 -73.53 4.52 16.94
C VAL A 140 -72.44 4.33 15.87
N THR A 141 -72.81 4.47 14.60
CA THR A 141 -71.89 4.40 13.45
C THR A 141 -70.82 5.48 13.52
N ARG A 142 -71.21 6.73 13.80
CA ARG A 142 -70.28 7.83 14.00
C ARG A 142 -69.30 7.51 15.13
N ARG A 143 -69.78 7.06 16.29
CA ARG A 143 -68.92 6.73 17.44
C ARG A 143 -67.94 5.61 17.11
N ARG A 144 -68.39 4.53 16.45
CA ARG A 144 -67.54 3.41 15.97
C ARG A 144 -66.41 3.92 15.08
N ILE A 145 -66.73 4.75 14.09
CA ILE A 145 -65.76 5.39 13.20
C ILE A 145 -64.75 6.23 13.99
N PHE A 146 -65.22 7.08 14.91
CA PHE A 146 -64.33 7.93 15.73
C PHE A 146 -63.41 7.12 16.64
N THR A 147 -63.90 6.05 17.26
CA THR A 147 -63.08 5.18 18.12
C THR A 147 -62.01 4.46 17.31
N THR A 148 -62.31 3.98 16.10
CA THR A 148 -61.31 3.37 15.21
C THR A 148 -60.26 4.39 14.76
N VAL A 149 -60.68 5.61 14.40
CA VAL A 149 -59.75 6.68 14.04
C VAL A 149 -58.85 7.04 15.22
N ASP A 150 -59.40 7.17 16.42
CA ASP A 150 -58.65 7.46 17.64
C ASP A 150 -57.59 6.37 17.92
N ALA A 151 -57.98 5.09 17.85
CA ALA A 151 -57.06 3.96 17.96
C ALA A 151 -55.93 3.98 16.90
N VAL A 152 -56.26 4.32 15.64
CA VAL A 152 -55.27 4.49 14.57
C VAL A 152 -54.32 5.66 14.84
N THR A 153 -54.82 6.78 15.35
CA THR A 153 -53.96 7.92 15.75
C THR A 153 -53.07 7.61 16.96
N GLN A 154 -53.42 6.59 17.73
CA GLN A 154 -52.62 6.08 18.85
C GLN A 154 -51.64 4.97 18.42
N GLY A 155 -51.52 4.68 17.12
CA GLY A 155 -50.57 3.70 16.58
C GLY A 155 -51.12 2.27 16.48
N ASN A 156 -52.35 2.02 16.91
CA ASN A 156 -52.99 0.71 16.73
C ASN A 156 -53.57 0.63 15.31
N LEU A 157 -52.82 0.00 14.40
CA LEU A 157 -53.24 -0.18 13.01
C LEU A 157 -53.98 -1.49 12.75
N ASP A 158 -54.18 -2.34 13.76
CA ASP A 158 -54.89 -3.63 13.62
C ASP A 158 -56.42 -3.50 13.69
N VAL A 159 -56.92 -2.32 14.09
CA VAL A 159 -58.35 -2.03 14.13
C VAL A 159 -58.91 -1.78 12.72
N ARG A 160 -60.19 -2.11 12.53
CA ARG A 160 -60.94 -1.83 11.30
C ARG A 160 -62.35 -1.38 11.64
N VAL A 161 -62.92 -0.54 10.78
CA VAL A 161 -64.35 -0.23 10.84
C VAL A 161 -65.09 -1.34 10.10
N ASP A 162 -65.92 -2.10 10.80
CA ASP A 162 -66.84 -3.03 10.15
C ASP A 162 -67.88 -2.23 9.34
N ALA A 163 -67.87 -2.44 8.02
CA ALA A 163 -68.71 -1.74 7.06
C ALA A 163 -69.82 -2.65 6.49
N SER A 164 -69.98 -3.86 7.04
CA SER A 164 -70.96 -4.85 6.57
C SER A 164 -72.41 -4.42 6.84
N ASP A 165 -72.61 -3.66 7.91
CA ASP A 165 -73.90 -3.18 8.40
C ASP A 165 -74.16 -1.68 8.08
N LEU A 166 -73.27 -1.04 7.30
CA LEU A 166 -73.36 0.39 6.96
C LEU A 166 -73.89 0.61 5.54
N GLU A 167 -74.68 1.68 5.36
CA GLU A 167 -75.21 2.11 4.05
C GLU A 167 -74.86 3.58 3.74
N GLY A 168 -74.93 3.96 2.46
CA GLY A 168 -74.72 5.35 2.00
C GLY A 168 -73.33 5.92 2.33
N ASP A 169 -73.29 7.20 2.70
CA ASP A 169 -72.06 7.97 2.96
C ASP A 169 -71.22 7.36 4.09
N PHE A 170 -71.85 6.77 5.12
CA PHE A 170 -71.13 6.16 6.24
C PHE A 170 -70.34 4.92 5.82
N ARG A 171 -70.88 4.11 4.90
CA ARG A 171 -70.17 2.98 4.32
C ARG A 171 -68.96 3.43 3.51
N GLU A 172 -69.11 4.52 2.74
CA GLU A 172 -68.01 5.10 1.96
C GLU A 172 -66.88 5.63 2.86
N ILE A 173 -67.23 6.30 3.96
CA ILE A 173 -66.27 6.78 4.97
C ILE A 173 -65.56 5.60 5.65
N ALA A 174 -66.29 4.58 6.10
CA ALA A 174 -65.70 3.39 6.75
C ALA A 174 -64.72 2.67 5.81
N MET A 175 -65.09 2.47 4.54
CA MET A 175 -64.19 1.91 3.53
C MET A 175 -63.00 2.82 3.22
N GLY A 176 -63.19 4.14 3.23
CA GLY A 176 -62.12 5.12 3.06
C GLY A 176 -61.10 5.07 4.21
N ILE A 177 -61.57 4.94 5.45
CA ILE A 177 -60.74 4.78 6.64
C ILE A 177 -59.98 3.46 6.58
N ASN A 178 -60.63 2.33 6.27
CA ASN A 178 -59.93 1.06 6.14
C ASN A 178 -58.84 1.11 5.04
N ARG A 179 -59.13 1.74 3.90
CA ARG A 179 -58.10 1.99 2.85
C ARG A 179 -56.95 2.87 3.35
N MET A 180 -57.23 3.87 4.17
CA MET A 180 -56.19 4.70 4.80
C MET A 180 -55.33 3.88 5.76
N ILE A 181 -55.95 3.05 6.60
CA ILE A 181 -55.24 2.15 7.53
C ILE A 181 -54.35 1.17 6.75
N ASP A 182 -54.87 0.54 5.70
CA ASP A 182 -54.10 -0.37 4.84
C ASP A 182 -52.90 0.36 4.19
N SER A 183 -53.08 1.62 3.79
CA SER A 183 -51.99 2.45 3.24
C SER A 183 -50.93 2.79 4.27
N ILE A 184 -51.32 3.11 5.51
CA ILE A 184 -50.38 3.41 6.59
C ILE A 184 -49.61 2.14 6.97
N GLN A 185 -50.28 0.98 7.09
CA GLN A 185 -49.61 -0.30 7.36
C GLN A 185 -48.64 -0.69 6.25
N ALA A 186 -49.02 -0.49 4.98
CA ALA A 186 -48.13 -0.73 3.86
C ALA A 186 -46.88 0.18 3.91
N ASP A 187 -47.05 1.45 4.29
CA ASP A 187 -45.94 2.39 4.45
C ASP A 187 -45.02 2.04 5.63
N VAL A 188 -45.57 1.63 6.78
CA VAL A 188 -44.80 1.18 7.95
C VAL A 188 -43.98 -0.06 7.60
N ASN A 189 -44.61 -1.10 7.07
CA ASN A 189 -43.91 -2.33 6.66
C ASN A 189 -42.82 -2.03 5.63
N ARG A 190 -43.09 -1.14 4.67
CA ARG A 190 -42.10 -0.74 3.67
C ARG A 190 -40.91 0.00 4.30
N ARG A 191 -41.13 0.81 5.33
CA ARG A 191 -40.04 1.49 6.05
C ARG A 191 -39.21 0.50 6.86
N GLU A 192 -39.83 -0.46 7.52
CA GLU A 192 -39.12 -1.54 8.23
C GLU A 192 -38.26 -2.37 7.28
N ASP A 193 -38.80 -2.75 6.12
CA ASP A 193 -38.05 -3.46 5.07
C ASP A 193 -36.83 -2.63 4.61
N VAL A 194 -37.04 -1.34 4.30
CA VAL A 194 -35.97 -0.42 3.89
C VAL A 194 -34.92 -0.25 4.99
N ALA A 195 -35.34 -0.18 6.26
CA ALA A 195 -34.43 -0.07 7.39
C ALA A 195 -33.58 -1.34 7.49
N HIS A 196 -34.18 -2.53 7.41
CA HIS A 196 -33.46 -3.79 7.47
C HIS A 196 -32.44 -3.96 6.33
N ASP A 197 -32.83 -3.63 5.10
CA ASP A 197 -31.94 -3.64 3.93
C ASP A 197 -30.76 -2.66 4.10
N LEU A 198 -31.03 -1.48 4.68
CA LEU A 198 -30.02 -0.46 4.94
C LEU A 198 -29.05 -0.89 6.06
N GLU A 199 -29.53 -1.58 7.10
CA GLU A 199 -28.68 -2.12 8.16
C GLU A 199 -27.66 -3.13 7.62
N GLY A 200 -28.11 -4.06 6.76
CA GLY A 200 -27.22 -5.00 6.08
C GLY A 200 -26.16 -4.29 5.22
N SER A 201 -26.59 -3.26 4.48
CA SER A 201 -25.69 -2.45 3.65
C SER A 201 -24.66 -1.67 4.47
N ILE A 202 -25.05 -1.13 5.63
CA ILE A 202 -24.16 -0.41 6.55
C ILE A 202 -23.10 -1.36 7.14
N GLN A 203 -23.50 -2.57 7.54
CA GLN A 203 -22.56 -3.57 8.06
C GLN A 203 -21.52 -3.98 7.00
N GLU A 204 -21.96 -4.16 5.75
CA GLU A 204 -21.06 -4.44 4.64
C GLU A 204 -20.10 -3.27 4.38
N LEU A 205 -20.60 -2.03 4.37
CA LEU A 205 -19.76 -0.85 4.21
C LEU A 205 -18.71 -0.72 5.32
N ARG A 206 -19.08 -0.97 6.59
CA ARG A 206 -18.13 -1.00 7.71
C ARG A 206 -17.01 -2.02 7.49
N SER A 207 -17.38 -3.25 7.15
CA SER A 207 -16.40 -4.31 6.91
C SER A 207 -15.46 -3.96 5.76
N ARG A 208 -15.95 -3.29 4.71
CA ARG A 208 -15.11 -2.82 3.60
C ARG A 208 -14.19 -1.68 4.02
N SER A 209 -14.68 -0.72 4.81
CA SER A 209 -13.85 0.36 5.35
C SER A 209 -12.76 -0.15 6.29
N GLU A 210 -13.04 -1.17 7.10
CA GLU A 210 -12.02 -1.85 7.92
C GLU A 210 -10.94 -2.50 7.04
N GLN A 211 -11.35 -3.22 5.98
CA GLN A 211 -10.40 -3.80 5.02
C GLN A 211 -9.53 -2.74 4.31
N VAL A 212 -10.11 -1.59 3.96
CA VAL A 212 -9.35 -0.46 3.38
C VAL A 212 -8.34 0.09 4.37
N ALA A 213 -8.71 0.22 5.66
CA ALA A 213 -7.78 0.66 6.71
C ALA A 213 -6.62 -0.33 6.89
N ASP A 214 -6.90 -1.62 6.95
CA ASP A 214 -5.89 -2.68 7.07
C ASP A 214 -4.93 -2.67 5.86
N SER A 215 -5.48 -2.61 4.63
CA SER A 215 -4.67 -2.54 3.41
C SER A 215 -3.82 -1.27 3.35
N SER A 216 -4.34 -0.13 3.81
CA SER A 216 -3.58 1.13 3.85
C SER A 216 -2.41 1.04 4.82
N ALA A 217 -2.60 0.38 5.97
CA ALA A 217 -1.52 0.13 6.92
C ALA A 217 -0.44 -0.80 6.34
N GLU A 218 -0.84 -1.89 5.68
CA GLU A 218 0.11 -2.81 5.00
C GLU A 218 0.93 -2.10 3.91
N ILE A 219 0.31 -1.22 3.12
CA ILE A 219 1.02 -0.45 2.09
C ILE A 219 1.98 0.57 2.74
N THR A 220 1.60 1.19 3.86
CA THR A 220 2.48 2.09 4.62
C THR A 220 3.74 1.36 5.07
N ASP A 221 3.60 0.21 5.73
CA ASP A 221 4.72 -0.62 6.17
C ASP A 221 5.63 -1.03 4.99
N ALA A 222 5.02 -1.43 3.86
CA ALA A 222 5.76 -1.80 2.66
C ALA A 222 6.54 -0.62 2.04
N THR A 223 6.02 0.60 2.17
CA THR A 223 6.66 1.82 1.67
C THR A 223 7.84 2.25 2.56
N GLU A 224 7.73 2.07 3.88
CA GLU A 224 8.84 2.27 4.82
C GLU A 224 9.97 1.25 4.57
N ASP A 225 9.62 -0.02 4.35
CA ASP A 225 10.56 -1.07 3.96
C ASP A 225 11.26 -0.76 2.62
N MET A 226 10.50 -0.24 1.64
CA MET A 226 11.03 0.18 0.35
C MET A 226 12.06 1.30 0.51
N THR A 227 11.75 2.33 1.30
CA THR A 227 12.66 3.44 1.59
C THR A 227 13.99 2.93 2.17
N THR A 228 13.94 2.02 3.14
CA THR A 228 15.14 1.41 3.74
C THR A 228 15.97 0.65 2.70
N ARG A 229 15.33 -0.04 1.75
CA ARG A 229 16.03 -0.77 0.68
C ARG A 229 16.67 0.17 -0.35
N ILE A 230 16.04 1.31 -0.62
CA ILE A 230 16.60 2.35 -1.50
C ILE A 230 17.87 2.94 -0.87
N GLU A 231 17.85 3.24 0.43
CA GLU A 231 19.04 3.70 1.15
C GLU A 231 20.19 2.69 1.05
N GLN A 232 19.90 1.41 1.27
CA GLN A 232 20.89 0.34 1.12
C GLN A 232 21.44 0.22 -0.32
N ALA A 233 20.57 0.33 -1.32
CA ALA A 233 20.98 0.30 -2.71
C ALA A 233 21.88 1.49 -3.07
N ASN A 234 21.56 2.69 -2.56
CA ASN A 234 22.40 3.88 -2.74
C ASN A 234 23.78 3.73 -2.08
N ASP A 235 23.87 3.11 -0.90
CA ASP A 235 25.15 2.80 -0.26
C ASP A 235 26.00 1.81 -1.10
N GLU A 236 25.35 0.79 -1.69
CA GLU A 236 26.03 -0.13 -2.61
C GLU A 236 26.51 0.56 -3.89
N VAL A 237 25.71 1.46 -4.47
CA VAL A 237 26.10 2.25 -5.64
C VAL A 237 27.26 3.20 -5.32
N SER A 238 27.27 3.81 -4.13
CA SER A 238 28.40 4.64 -3.68
C SER A 238 29.67 3.81 -3.53
N THR A 239 29.54 2.58 -3.01
CA THR A 239 30.68 1.66 -2.88
C THR A 239 31.18 1.24 -4.26
N LEU A 240 30.28 0.91 -5.18
CA LEU A 240 30.61 0.58 -6.57
C LEU A 240 31.36 1.72 -7.24
N SER A 241 30.90 2.96 -7.08
CA SER A 241 31.55 4.15 -7.64
C SER A 241 33.00 4.30 -7.14
N ALA A 242 33.23 4.08 -5.84
CA ALA A 242 34.59 4.11 -5.28
C ALA A 242 35.49 2.99 -5.86
N THR A 243 34.94 1.78 -6.05
CA THR A 243 35.70 0.68 -6.67
C THR A 243 35.99 0.92 -8.15
N VAL A 244 35.09 1.57 -8.88
CA VAL A 244 35.28 1.97 -10.28
C VAL A 244 36.42 2.98 -10.38
N GLU A 245 36.48 3.98 -9.49
CA GLU A 245 37.59 4.94 -9.44
C GLU A 245 38.94 4.26 -9.12
N GLU A 246 38.95 3.28 -8.21
CA GLU A 246 40.15 2.50 -7.88
C GLU A 246 40.62 1.64 -9.07
N ILE A 247 39.70 0.99 -9.78
CA ILE A 247 40.03 0.22 -10.99
C ILE A 247 40.56 1.13 -12.10
N ALA A 248 39.97 2.30 -12.30
CA ALA A 248 40.46 3.27 -13.28
C ALA A 248 41.90 3.71 -12.95
N SER A 249 42.16 4.09 -11.68
CA SER A 249 43.49 4.50 -11.24
C SER A 249 44.53 3.38 -11.37
N THR A 250 44.18 2.14 -11.04
CA THR A 250 45.10 1.00 -11.17
C THR A 250 45.33 0.62 -12.63
N SER A 251 44.34 0.80 -13.49
CA SER A 251 44.48 0.61 -14.94
C SER A 251 45.47 1.60 -15.55
N ASP A 252 45.40 2.88 -15.17
CA ASP A 252 46.37 3.90 -15.58
C ASP A 252 47.80 3.58 -15.10
N GLU A 253 47.94 3.08 -13.86
CA GLU A 253 49.24 2.70 -13.31
C GLU A 253 49.84 1.48 -14.03
N VAL A 254 49.01 0.49 -14.37
CA VAL A 254 49.42 -0.67 -15.16
C VAL A 254 49.82 -0.24 -16.58
N ALA A 255 49.05 0.62 -17.25
CA ALA A 255 49.38 1.13 -18.58
C ALA A 255 50.76 1.82 -18.59
N LYS A 256 51.00 2.71 -17.62
CA LYS A 256 52.29 3.39 -17.48
C LYS A 256 53.44 2.42 -17.19
N THR A 257 53.21 1.42 -16.34
CA THR A 257 54.24 0.42 -16.02
C THR A 257 54.55 -0.46 -17.22
N SER A 258 53.55 -0.80 -18.03
CA SER A 258 53.73 -1.51 -19.29
C SER A 258 54.55 -0.71 -20.29
N GLU A 259 54.27 0.59 -20.46
CA GLU A 259 55.10 1.48 -21.31
C GLU A 259 56.58 1.46 -20.87
N GLN A 260 56.84 1.59 -19.56
CA GLN A 260 58.19 1.52 -19.02
C GLN A 260 58.87 0.16 -19.25
N ALA A 261 58.10 -0.92 -19.23
CA ALA A 261 58.62 -2.26 -19.47
C ALA A 261 58.95 -2.50 -20.95
N VAL A 262 58.18 -1.93 -21.89
CA VAL A 262 58.53 -1.91 -23.32
C VAL A 262 59.81 -1.12 -23.55
N ASP A 263 59.93 0.09 -23.00
CA ASP A 263 61.15 0.90 -23.12
C ASP A 263 62.39 0.17 -22.59
N ALA A 264 62.23 -0.59 -21.49
CA ALA A 264 63.30 -1.39 -20.91
C ALA A 264 63.67 -2.60 -21.78
N ALA A 265 62.69 -3.25 -22.42
CA ALA A 265 62.93 -4.33 -23.37
C ALA A 265 63.67 -3.82 -24.61
N ASP A 266 63.23 -2.70 -25.19
CA ASP A 266 63.87 -2.05 -26.34
C ASP A 266 65.32 -1.65 -26.01
N THR A 267 65.57 -1.05 -24.83
CA THR A 267 66.93 -0.73 -24.36
C THR A 267 67.78 -1.98 -24.17
N GLY A 268 67.18 -3.07 -23.69
CA GLY A 268 67.83 -4.38 -23.57
C GLY A 268 68.25 -4.94 -24.93
N GLN A 269 67.39 -4.78 -25.95
CA GLN A 269 67.64 -5.23 -27.31
C GLN A 269 68.79 -4.44 -27.95
N GLU A 270 68.83 -3.11 -27.81
CA GLU A 270 69.96 -2.28 -28.26
C GLU A 270 71.28 -2.70 -27.60
N SER A 271 71.23 -3.08 -26.32
CA SER A 271 72.41 -3.56 -25.57
C SER A 271 72.88 -4.94 -26.05
N ALA A 272 71.94 -5.83 -26.38
CA ALA A 272 72.23 -7.15 -26.93
C ALA A 272 72.80 -7.05 -28.35
N GLU A 273 72.26 -6.16 -29.20
CA GLU A 273 72.80 -5.86 -30.53
C GLU A 273 74.24 -5.33 -30.45
N SER A 274 74.52 -4.43 -29.49
CA SER A 274 75.88 -3.95 -29.23
C SER A 274 76.82 -5.07 -28.76
N ALA A 275 76.31 -6.07 -28.04
CA ALA A 275 77.08 -7.23 -27.60
C ALA A 275 77.35 -8.19 -28.78
N MET A 276 76.39 -8.33 -29.69
CA MET A 276 76.54 -9.09 -30.94
C MET A 276 77.68 -8.51 -31.78
N ASP A 277 77.63 -7.19 -32.05
CA ASP A 277 78.69 -6.49 -32.78
C ASP A 277 80.06 -6.72 -32.12
N ALA A 278 80.12 -6.71 -30.78
CA ALA A 278 81.37 -6.96 -30.06
C ALA A 278 81.87 -8.41 -30.24
N MET A 279 80.98 -9.41 -30.27
CA MET A 279 81.36 -10.80 -30.53
C MET A 279 81.87 -10.99 -31.96
N GLU A 280 81.21 -10.39 -32.96
CA GLU A 280 81.69 -10.42 -34.35
C GLU A 280 83.09 -9.81 -34.49
N ASN A 281 83.35 -8.68 -33.81
CA ASN A 281 84.69 -8.08 -33.80
C ASN A 281 85.74 -8.97 -33.12
N ILE A 282 85.36 -9.73 -32.09
CA ILE A 282 86.26 -10.66 -31.41
C ILE A 282 86.55 -11.87 -32.29
N ASP A 283 85.54 -12.40 -33.00
CA ASP A 283 85.69 -13.48 -33.97
C ASP A 283 86.67 -13.11 -35.11
N GLU A 284 86.51 -11.91 -35.69
CA GLU A 284 87.44 -11.40 -36.71
C GLU A 284 88.88 -11.30 -36.17
N ALA A 285 89.04 -10.79 -34.95
CA ALA A 285 90.35 -10.68 -34.32
C ALA A 285 90.97 -12.04 -34.00
N ALA A 286 90.19 -13.02 -33.53
CA ALA A 286 90.64 -14.38 -33.29
C ALA A 286 91.09 -15.07 -34.58
N THR A 287 90.34 -14.86 -35.67
CA THR A 287 90.68 -15.34 -37.01
C THR A 287 92.00 -14.75 -37.51
N GLU A 288 92.21 -13.43 -37.36
CA GLU A 288 93.47 -12.76 -37.76
C GLU A 288 94.66 -13.31 -36.97
N VAL A 289 94.51 -13.50 -35.65
CA VAL A 289 95.57 -14.09 -34.81
C VAL A 289 95.87 -15.53 -35.23
N ALA A 290 94.85 -16.33 -35.58
CA ALA A 290 95.05 -17.69 -36.07
C ALA A 290 95.82 -17.73 -37.40
N GLU A 291 95.57 -16.77 -38.31
CA GLU A 291 96.34 -16.62 -39.55
C GLU A 291 97.81 -16.25 -39.28
N ASP A 292 98.05 -15.31 -38.36
CA ASP A 292 99.40 -14.89 -37.97
C ASP A 292 100.21 -16.04 -37.34
N VAL A 293 99.59 -16.84 -36.48
CA VAL A 293 100.22 -18.01 -35.85
C VAL A 293 100.55 -19.08 -36.91
N ARG A 294 99.65 -19.34 -37.86
CA ARG A 294 99.94 -20.25 -38.99
C ARG A 294 101.09 -19.74 -39.86
N SER A 295 101.19 -18.42 -40.08
CA SER A 295 102.35 -17.84 -40.77
C SER A 295 103.65 -18.00 -39.98
N LEU A 296 103.59 -17.87 -38.65
CA LEU A 296 104.75 -18.11 -37.79
C LEU A 296 105.21 -19.56 -37.88
N GLN A 297 104.28 -20.51 -37.85
CA GLN A 297 104.58 -21.95 -37.98
C GLN A 297 105.34 -22.24 -39.29
N GLN A 298 104.88 -21.71 -40.43
CA GLN A 298 105.60 -21.83 -41.71
C GLN A 298 107.02 -21.22 -41.69
N ARG A 299 107.21 -20.12 -40.97
CA ARG A 299 108.54 -19.49 -40.85
C ARG A 299 109.48 -20.30 -39.96
N VAL A 300 108.94 -20.94 -38.91
CA VAL A 300 109.69 -21.85 -38.04
C VAL A 300 110.15 -23.06 -38.86
N ASP A 301 109.27 -23.66 -39.67
CA ASP A 301 109.61 -24.76 -40.58
C ASP A 301 110.72 -24.36 -41.57
N GLU A 302 110.67 -23.17 -42.15
CA GLU A 302 111.72 -22.67 -43.06
C GLU A 302 113.06 -22.48 -42.34
N ILE A 303 113.04 -22.04 -41.07
CA ILE A 303 114.27 -21.91 -40.27
C ILE A 303 114.83 -23.29 -39.91
N ASP A 304 113.97 -24.26 -39.62
CA ASP A 304 114.36 -25.64 -39.31
C ASP A 304 115.15 -26.28 -40.46
N GLU A 305 114.66 -26.15 -41.71
CA GLU A 305 115.38 -26.58 -42.92
C GLU A 305 116.76 -25.92 -43.05
N ILE A 306 116.90 -24.65 -42.67
CA ILE A 306 118.18 -23.94 -42.68
C ILE A 306 119.12 -24.46 -41.59
N VAL A 307 118.60 -24.79 -40.40
CA VAL A 307 119.38 -25.32 -39.28
C VAL A 307 119.88 -26.73 -39.59
N GLU A 308 119.06 -27.58 -40.20
CA GLU A 308 119.50 -28.89 -40.74
C GLU A 308 120.66 -28.72 -41.73
N LEU A 309 120.55 -27.78 -42.68
CA LEU A 309 121.62 -27.48 -43.63
C LEU A 309 122.91 -27.00 -42.94
N ILE A 310 122.80 -26.18 -41.89
CA ILE A 310 123.95 -25.73 -41.09
C ILE A 310 124.61 -26.92 -40.40
N ASN A 311 123.82 -27.82 -39.82
CA ASN A 311 124.30 -29.03 -39.16
C ASN A 311 125.07 -29.92 -40.16
N ASP A 312 124.51 -30.15 -41.35
CA ASP A 312 125.16 -30.86 -42.46
C ASP A 312 126.48 -30.21 -42.91
N ILE A 313 126.52 -28.87 -43.02
CA ILE A 313 127.73 -28.13 -43.38
C ILE A 313 128.79 -28.25 -42.28
N ALA A 314 128.39 -28.13 -41.01
CA ALA A 314 129.28 -28.29 -39.86
C ALA A 314 129.88 -29.70 -39.84
N ASP A 315 129.08 -30.73 -40.08
CA ASP A 315 129.52 -32.13 -40.14
C ASP A 315 130.50 -32.37 -41.28
N GLN A 316 130.20 -31.87 -42.49
CA GLN A 316 131.14 -31.93 -43.62
C GLN A 316 132.44 -31.19 -43.31
N THR A 317 132.36 -30.03 -42.67
CA THR A 317 133.53 -29.21 -42.29
C THR A 317 134.39 -29.93 -41.25
N ASN A 318 133.77 -30.59 -40.27
CA ASN A 318 134.44 -31.43 -39.27
C ASN A 318 135.18 -32.61 -39.93
N ILE A 319 134.55 -33.30 -40.90
CA ILE A 319 135.19 -34.37 -41.68
C ILE A 319 136.36 -33.84 -42.53
N LEU A 320 136.20 -32.69 -43.18
CA LEU A 320 137.27 -32.04 -43.95
C LEU A 320 138.46 -31.64 -43.05
N ALA A 321 138.18 -31.06 -41.89
CA ALA A 321 139.18 -30.69 -40.90
C ALA A 321 139.91 -31.91 -40.30
N LEU A 322 139.19 -33.01 -40.07
CA LEU A 322 139.79 -34.29 -39.67
C LEU A 322 140.73 -34.84 -40.74
N ASN A 323 140.31 -34.83 -42.00
CA ASN A 323 141.15 -35.25 -43.13
C ASN A 323 142.40 -34.37 -43.28
N ALA A 324 142.26 -33.04 -43.10
CA ALA A 324 143.38 -32.11 -43.11
C ALA A 324 144.36 -32.35 -41.95
N ASN A 325 143.86 -32.66 -40.74
CA ASN A 325 144.67 -33.05 -39.59
C ASN A 325 145.47 -34.34 -39.85
N ILE A 326 144.84 -35.34 -40.47
CA ILE A 326 145.50 -36.60 -40.85
C ILE A 326 146.65 -36.31 -41.84
N GLU A 327 146.41 -35.49 -42.85
CA GLU A 327 147.42 -35.19 -43.86
C GLU A 327 148.55 -34.31 -43.31
N ALA A 328 148.23 -33.38 -42.39
CA ALA A 328 149.20 -32.59 -41.64
C ALA A 328 150.11 -33.47 -40.75
N ALA A 329 149.55 -34.48 -40.08
CA ALA A 329 150.31 -35.47 -39.32
C ALA A 329 151.21 -36.33 -40.22
N ARG A 330 150.76 -36.63 -41.44
CA ARG A 330 151.53 -37.36 -42.47
C ARG A 330 152.76 -36.59 -42.97
N ALA A 331 152.68 -35.26 -43.02
CA ALA A 331 153.75 -34.38 -43.48
C ALA A 331 154.86 -34.13 -42.42
N GLY A 332 154.71 -34.64 -41.19
CA GLY A 332 155.71 -34.51 -40.13
C GLY A 332 155.94 -33.06 -39.68
N GLU A 333 157.20 -32.64 -39.47
CA GLU A 333 157.55 -31.28 -39.01
C GLU A 333 157.04 -30.17 -39.95
N ALA A 334 156.95 -30.44 -41.26
CA ALA A 334 156.48 -29.47 -42.26
C ALA A 334 154.96 -29.21 -42.18
N GLY A 335 154.18 -30.11 -41.58
CA GLY A 335 152.73 -30.00 -41.43
C GLY A 335 152.26 -29.38 -40.11
N SER A 336 153.17 -29.05 -39.18
CA SER A 336 152.81 -28.63 -37.82
C SER A 336 151.92 -27.37 -37.78
N GLY A 337 152.19 -26.36 -38.61
CA GLY A 337 151.32 -25.17 -38.73
C GLY A 337 149.95 -25.46 -39.35
N PHE A 338 149.89 -26.42 -40.29
CA PHE A 338 148.63 -26.86 -40.92
C PHE A 338 147.77 -27.68 -39.94
N ALA A 339 148.38 -28.48 -39.07
CA ALA A 339 147.68 -29.24 -38.03
C ALA A 339 146.99 -28.31 -37.02
N VAL A 340 147.62 -27.18 -36.65
CA VAL A 340 147.00 -26.19 -35.77
C VAL A 340 145.74 -25.59 -36.41
N VAL A 341 145.81 -25.20 -37.68
CA VAL A 341 144.66 -24.64 -38.41
C VAL A 341 143.56 -25.70 -38.59
N ALA A 342 143.91 -26.94 -38.92
CA ALA A 342 142.95 -28.03 -39.07
C ALA A 342 142.23 -28.35 -37.75
N ASN A 343 142.92 -28.33 -36.60
CA ASN A 343 142.28 -28.47 -35.30
C ASN A 343 141.37 -27.29 -34.94
N GLU A 344 141.76 -26.07 -35.31
CA GLU A 344 140.93 -24.89 -35.08
C GLU A 344 139.63 -24.96 -35.92
N VAL A 345 139.72 -25.31 -37.20
CA VAL A 345 138.56 -25.51 -38.08
C VAL A 345 137.66 -26.64 -37.56
N LYS A 346 138.26 -27.73 -37.05
CA LYS A 346 137.51 -28.83 -36.44
C LYS A 346 136.73 -28.35 -35.21
N ASN A 347 137.36 -27.57 -34.33
CA ASN A 347 136.71 -27.02 -33.15
C ASN A 347 135.57 -26.07 -33.53
N LEU A 348 135.78 -25.16 -34.50
CA LEU A 348 134.72 -24.28 -35.01
C LEU A 348 133.55 -25.06 -35.60
N ALA A 349 133.82 -26.17 -36.30
CA ALA A 349 132.78 -27.02 -36.86
C ALA A 349 131.95 -27.70 -35.76
N MET A 350 132.60 -28.25 -34.73
CA MET A 350 131.89 -28.85 -33.59
C MET A 350 131.10 -27.80 -32.78
N GLU A 351 131.63 -26.58 -32.64
CA GLU A 351 130.95 -25.47 -31.97
C GLU A 351 129.74 -24.97 -32.78
N ALA A 352 129.85 -24.92 -34.11
CA ALA A 352 128.72 -24.63 -35.00
C ALA A 352 127.63 -25.70 -34.91
N GLN A 353 128.00 -26.96 -34.74
CA GLN A 353 127.08 -28.08 -34.58
C GLN A 353 126.32 -28.02 -33.24
N ASP A 354 127.02 -27.74 -32.13
CA ASP A 354 126.42 -27.55 -30.80
C ASP A 354 125.46 -26.35 -30.78
N HIS A 355 125.80 -25.28 -31.50
CA HIS A 355 124.90 -24.14 -31.71
C HIS A 355 123.69 -24.49 -32.58
N ALA A 356 123.86 -25.27 -33.65
CA ALA A 356 122.75 -25.73 -34.50
C ALA A 356 121.77 -26.59 -33.70
N GLU A 357 122.24 -27.60 -32.96
CA GLU A 357 121.39 -28.42 -32.06
C GLU A 357 120.69 -27.57 -30.98
N THR A 358 121.31 -26.48 -30.55
CA THR A 358 120.67 -25.55 -29.60
C THR A 358 119.56 -24.74 -30.24
N ILE A 359 119.72 -24.32 -31.49
CA ILE A 359 118.67 -23.62 -32.24
C ILE A 359 117.52 -24.58 -32.56
N GLU A 360 117.82 -25.80 -33.02
CA GLU A 360 116.84 -26.86 -33.33
C GLU A 360 115.91 -27.09 -32.12
N ARG A 361 116.48 -27.28 -30.93
CA ARG A 361 115.69 -27.43 -29.68
C ARG A 361 114.87 -26.20 -29.30
N MET A 362 115.30 -25.00 -29.69
CA MET A 362 114.50 -23.79 -29.50
C MET A 362 113.34 -23.73 -30.50
N LEU A 363 113.55 -24.17 -31.74
CA LEU A 363 112.51 -24.26 -32.76
C LEU A 363 111.44 -25.27 -32.37
N ASP A 364 111.83 -26.47 -31.89
CA ASP A 364 110.90 -27.47 -31.35
C ASP A 364 109.95 -26.85 -30.31
N GLY A 365 110.50 -26.08 -29.37
CA GLY A 365 109.72 -25.41 -28.33
C GLY A 365 108.78 -24.34 -28.89
N VAL A 366 109.24 -23.55 -29.87
CA VAL A 366 108.38 -22.57 -30.54
C VAL A 366 107.27 -23.27 -31.34
N GLN A 367 107.56 -24.41 -31.96
CA GLN A 367 106.59 -25.19 -32.73
C GLN A 367 105.50 -25.75 -31.80
N GLU A 368 105.87 -26.34 -30.67
CA GLU A 368 104.94 -26.81 -29.62
C GLU A 368 104.09 -25.65 -29.06
N ASP A 369 104.70 -24.49 -28.79
CA ASP A 369 103.99 -23.29 -28.34
C ASP A 369 102.98 -22.81 -29.41
N THR A 370 103.35 -22.83 -30.70
CA THR A 370 102.43 -22.45 -31.78
C THR A 370 101.28 -23.44 -31.96
N GLU A 371 101.52 -24.74 -31.88
CA GLU A 371 100.46 -25.76 -31.95
C GLU A 371 99.46 -25.60 -30.80
N THR A 372 99.96 -25.42 -29.57
CA THR A 372 99.13 -25.17 -28.39
C THR A 372 98.30 -23.88 -28.54
N THR A 373 98.90 -22.84 -29.14
CA THR A 373 98.21 -21.58 -29.39
C THR A 373 97.10 -21.73 -30.42
N VAL A 374 97.30 -22.53 -31.48
CA VAL A 374 96.24 -22.83 -32.46
C VAL A 374 95.08 -23.58 -31.82
N GLU A 375 95.35 -24.63 -31.03
CA GLU A 375 94.28 -25.34 -30.29
C GLU A 375 93.49 -24.39 -29.39
N SER A 376 94.18 -23.50 -28.67
CA SER A 376 93.53 -22.52 -27.80
C SER A 376 92.68 -21.50 -28.57
N LEU A 377 93.06 -21.15 -29.80
CA LEU A 377 92.30 -20.25 -30.67
C LEU A 377 91.07 -20.95 -31.28
N GLU A 378 91.18 -22.24 -31.61
CA GLU A 378 90.03 -23.05 -32.04
C GLU A 378 88.99 -23.14 -30.91
N GLU A 379 89.41 -23.46 -29.67
CA GLU A 379 88.52 -23.45 -28.50
C GLU A 379 87.91 -22.07 -28.26
N ALA A 380 88.68 -20.99 -28.42
CA ALA A 380 88.16 -19.64 -28.27
C ALA A 380 87.10 -19.28 -29.33
N THR A 381 87.27 -19.77 -30.56
CA THR A 381 86.33 -19.55 -31.67
C THR A 381 85.00 -20.27 -31.40
N ASP A 382 85.05 -21.53 -30.97
CA ASP A 382 83.86 -22.30 -30.58
C ASP A 382 83.07 -21.60 -29.45
N GLU A 383 83.78 -20.99 -28.51
CA GLU A 383 83.18 -20.26 -27.39
C GLU A 383 82.58 -18.91 -27.81
N ILE A 384 83.14 -18.27 -28.84
CA ILE A 384 82.57 -17.06 -29.44
C ILE A 384 81.28 -17.40 -30.21
N GLU A 385 81.29 -18.47 -31.01
CA GLU A 385 80.09 -18.96 -31.71
C GLU A 385 78.95 -19.26 -30.72
N THR A 386 79.26 -19.95 -29.62
CA THR A 386 78.30 -20.19 -28.53
C THR A 386 77.81 -18.88 -27.91
N GLY A 387 78.70 -17.90 -27.73
CA GLY A 387 78.35 -16.57 -27.24
C GLY A 387 77.39 -15.82 -28.15
N VAL A 388 77.57 -15.93 -29.47
CA VAL A 388 76.66 -15.36 -30.48
C VAL A 388 75.27 -15.99 -30.37
N GLU A 389 75.17 -17.33 -30.32
CA GLU A 389 73.88 -18.03 -30.19
C GLU A 389 73.11 -17.61 -28.91
N GLU A 390 73.81 -17.43 -27.79
CA GLU A 390 73.20 -16.97 -26.53
C GLU A 390 72.71 -15.52 -26.59
N VAL A 391 73.41 -14.64 -27.31
CA VAL A 391 72.98 -13.26 -27.55
C VAL A 391 71.75 -13.22 -28.46
N GLU A 392 71.71 -14.01 -29.55
CA GLU A 392 70.53 -14.13 -30.42
C GLU A 392 69.30 -14.59 -29.63
N SER A 393 69.46 -15.65 -28.82
CA SER A 393 68.40 -16.17 -27.94
C SER A 393 67.90 -15.11 -26.94
N THR A 394 68.80 -14.26 -26.44
CA THR A 394 68.42 -13.15 -25.55
C THR A 394 67.62 -12.07 -26.29
N MET A 395 67.98 -11.76 -27.54
CA MET A 395 67.22 -10.80 -28.37
C MET A 395 65.81 -11.32 -28.65
N ASP A 396 65.67 -12.59 -29.04
CA ASP A 396 64.37 -13.22 -29.27
C ASP A 396 63.47 -13.17 -28.01
N ALA A 397 64.05 -13.45 -26.84
CA ALA A 397 63.32 -13.40 -25.58
C ALA A 397 62.87 -11.98 -25.21
N LEU A 398 63.68 -10.96 -25.50
CA LEU A 398 63.32 -9.55 -25.28
C LEU A 398 62.19 -9.10 -26.22
N ASP A 399 62.22 -9.54 -27.48
CA ASP A 399 61.13 -9.29 -28.44
C ASP A 399 59.81 -9.92 -27.97
N GLU A 400 59.83 -11.17 -27.51
CA GLU A 400 58.65 -11.86 -26.97
C GLU A 400 58.10 -11.15 -25.71
N ILE A 401 58.99 -10.68 -24.83
CA ILE A 401 58.61 -9.88 -23.66
C ILE A 401 57.92 -8.59 -24.11
N ALA A 402 58.50 -7.87 -25.07
CA ALA A 402 57.93 -6.62 -25.57
C ALA A 402 56.55 -6.84 -26.23
N GLU A 403 56.37 -7.91 -27.00
CA GLU A 403 55.07 -8.29 -27.57
C GLU A 403 54.04 -8.60 -26.47
N THR A 404 54.41 -9.42 -25.48
CA THR A 404 53.54 -9.76 -24.35
C THR A 404 53.09 -8.53 -23.55
N ILE A 405 53.97 -7.54 -23.38
CA ILE A 405 53.65 -6.29 -22.68
C ILE A 405 52.71 -5.40 -23.52
N ARG A 406 52.87 -5.38 -24.86
CA ARG A 406 51.94 -4.67 -25.75
C ARG A 406 50.54 -5.28 -25.72
N ASP A 407 50.45 -6.60 -25.65
CA ASP A 407 49.18 -7.31 -25.45
C ASP A 407 48.56 -6.96 -24.09
N ALA A 408 49.36 -6.93 -23.02
CA ALA A 408 48.89 -6.50 -21.70
C ALA A 408 48.40 -5.04 -21.69
N THR A 409 49.04 -4.17 -22.46
CA THR A 409 48.62 -2.76 -22.65
C THR A 409 47.27 -2.68 -23.36
N THR A 410 47.09 -3.46 -24.43
CA THR A 410 45.79 -3.54 -25.11
C THR A 410 44.70 -4.06 -24.16
N GLY A 411 45.01 -5.09 -23.36
CA GLY A 411 44.09 -5.63 -22.37
C GLY A 411 43.71 -4.62 -21.29
N ILE A 412 44.64 -3.77 -20.84
CA ILE A 412 44.32 -2.75 -19.83
C ILE A 412 43.49 -1.59 -20.40
N GLU A 413 43.66 -1.25 -21.68
CA GLU A 413 42.78 -0.29 -22.38
C GLU A 413 41.33 -0.80 -22.46
N GLU A 414 41.14 -2.10 -22.71
CA GLU A 414 39.81 -2.73 -22.68
C GLU A 414 39.19 -2.69 -21.27
N VAL A 415 40.00 -2.93 -20.23
CA VAL A 415 39.55 -2.82 -18.83
C VAL A 415 39.16 -1.37 -18.51
N ALA A 416 39.93 -0.37 -18.95
CA ALA A 416 39.59 1.03 -18.76
C ALA A 416 38.25 1.38 -19.44
N SER A 417 38.05 0.95 -20.69
CA SER A 417 36.78 1.17 -21.39
C SER A 417 35.59 0.49 -20.68
N ALA A 418 35.76 -0.74 -20.19
CA ALA A 418 34.71 -1.43 -19.44
C ALA A 418 34.42 -0.75 -18.09
N THR A 419 35.43 -0.12 -17.49
CA THR A 419 35.31 0.64 -16.23
C THR A 419 34.52 1.93 -16.45
N ASP A 420 34.73 2.63 -17.57
CA ASP A 420 33.92 3.78 -17.97
C ASP A 420 32.43 3.41 -18.17
N ASP A 421 32.16 2.27 -18.82
CA ASP A 421 30.79 1.75 -18.99
C ASP A 421 30.14 1.40 -17.64
N GLN A 422 30.92 0.86 -16.69
CA GLN A 422 30.45 0.60 -15.33
C GLN A 422 30.15 1.90 -14.56
N ALA A 423 30.97 2.94 -14.74
CA ALA A 423 30.72 4.25 -14.15
C ALA A 423 29.39 4.85 -14.65
N ALA A 424 29.15 4.78 -15.95
CA ALA A 424 27.88 5.23 -16.55
C ALA A 424 26.69 4.42 -16.02
N SER A 425 26.83 3.10 -15.94
CA SER A 425 25.78 2.22 -15.42
C SER A 425 25.49 2.50 -13.94
N ALA A 426 26.50 2.74 -13.12
CA ALA A 426 26.34 3.09 -11.71
C ALA A 426 25.57 4.42 -11.55
N ALA A 427 25.88 5.42 -12.39
CA ALA A 427 25.16 6.70 -12.40
C ALA A 427 23.69 6.54 -12.83
N GLU A 428 23.40 5.68 -13.80
CA GLU A 428 22.02 5.35 -14.19
C GLU A 428 21.27 4.65 -13.05
N VAL A 429 21.90 3.71 -12.35
CA VAL A 429 21.29 3.04 -11.19
C VAL A 429 21.02 4.03 -10.06
N ALA A 430 21.94 4.95 -9.76
CA ALA A 430 21.71 6.01 -8.78
C ALA A 430 20.47 6.85 -9.15
N SER A 431 20.36 7.28 -10.41
CA SER A 431 19.20 8.04 -10.90
C SER A 431 17.90 7.24 -10.77
N MET A 432 17.92 5.94 -11.07
CA MET A 432 16.75 5.08 -10.89
C MET A 432 16.36 4.93 -9.41
N MET A 433 17.32 4.91 -8.49
CA MET A 433 17.03 4.87 -7.06
C MET A 433 16.40 6.18 -6.57
N ASP A 434 16.85 7.33 -7.08
CA ASP A 434 16.24 8.63 -6.80
C ASP A 434 14.78 8.67 -7.30
N ASP A 435 14.51 8.20 -8.53
CA ASP A 435 13.15 8.11 -9.08
C ASP A 435 12.24 7.20 -8.24
N ILE A 436 12.76 6.06 -7.75
CA ILE A 436 12.00 5.16 -6.88
C ILE A 436 11.75 5.80 -5.51
N ALA A 437 12.68 6.58 -4.98
CA ALA A 437 12.48 7.31 -3.74
C ALA A 437 11.33 8.33 -3.87
N GLU A 438 11.28 9.06 -5.00
CA GLU A 438 10.17 9.99 -5.30
C GLU A 438 8.83 9.23 -5.38
N MET A 439 8.77 8.11 -6.10
CA MET A 439 7.57 7.28 -6.19
C MET A 439 7.11 6.72 -4.83
N ALA A 440 8.05 6.39 -3.94
CA ALA A 440 7.74 5.92 -2.59
C ALA A 440 7.12 7.05 -1.74
N ASP A 441 7.65 8.28 -1.84
CA ASP A 441 7.09 9.44 -1.15
C ASP A 441 5.68 9.78 -1.66
N GLU A 442 5.48 9.78 -2.98
CA GLU A 442 4.16 9.95 -3.60
C GLU A 442 3.16 8.87 -3.15
N THR A 443 3.59 7.61 -3.09
CA THR A 443 2.77 6.50 -2.60
C THR A 443 2.38 6.70 -1.13
N ALA A 444 3.31 7.16 -0.29
CA ALA A 444 3.03 7.43 1.11
C ALA A 444 2.00 8.56 1.28
N ASP A 445 2.07 9.60 0.44
CA ASP A 445 1.09 10.70 0.42
C ASP A 445 -0.29 10.21 -0.03
N GLU A 446 -0.38 9.45 -1.13
CA GLU A 446 -1.67 8.93 -1.63
C GLU A 446 -2.35 7.99 -0.61
N ILE A 447 -1.56 7.21 0.12
CA ILE A 447 -2.09 6.34 1.19
C ILE A 447 -2.61 7.15 2.38
N ARG A 448 -1.97 8.28 2.74
CA ARG A 448 -2.51 9.19 3.77
C ARG A 448 -3.85 9.76 3.33
N GLU A 449 -3.99 10.18 2.08
CA GLU A 449 -5.26 10.68 1.54
C GLU A 449 -6.36 9.61 1.56
N ILE A 450 -6.03 8.36 1.20
CA ILE A 450 -6.98 7.22 1.27
C ILE A 450 -7.40 6.96 2.72
N ALA A 451 -6.46 6.97 3.66
CA ALA A 451 -6.75 6.75 5.07
C ALA A 451 -7.68 7.83 5.64
N ASP A 452 -7.44 9.10 5.29
CA ASP A 452 -8.28 10.23 5.70
C ASP A 452 -9.69 10.11 5.10
N ALA A 453 -9.80 9.84 3.79
CA ALA A 453 -11.09 9.66 3.12
C ALA A 453 -11.89 8.46 3.68
N ASN A 454 -11.21 7.36 4.02
CA ASN A 454 -11.84 6.21 4.66
C ASN A 454 -12.30 6.56 6.09
N GLY A 455 -11.56 7.38 6.82
CA GLY A 455 -11.96 7.92 8.12
C GLY A 455 -13.25 8.76 8.03
N GLU A 456 -13.36 9.63 7.02
CA GLU A 456 -14.58 10.39 6.72
C GLU A 456 -15.75 9.46 6.38
N GLN A 457 -15.52 8.43 5.55
CA GLN A 457 -16.53 7.45 5.18
C GLN A 457 -17.09 6.70 6.41
N VAL A 458 -16.22 6.29 7.34
CA VAL A 458 -16.64 5.64 8.61
C VAL A 458 -17.51 6.59 9.44
N GLN A 459 -17.18 7.89 9.46
CA GLN A 459 -17.99 8.89 10.15
C GLN A 459 -19.38 9.04 9.51
N GLU A 460 -19.46 9.12 8.18
CA GLU A 460 -20.73 9.19 7.45
C GLU A 460 -21.60 7.96 7.69
N ILE A 461 -21.01 6.76 7.67
CA ILE A 461 -21.71 5.50 7.99
C ILE A 461 -22.34 5.57 9.39
N GLY A 462 -21.61 6.10 10.38
CA GLY A 462 -22.14 6.31 11.74
C GLY A 462 -23.34 7.27 11.78
N GLN A 463 -23.33 8.33 10.94
CA GLN A 463 -24.46 9.26 10.84
C GLN A 463 -25.69 8.63 10.16
N ILE A 464 -25.48 7.80 9.13
CA ILE A 464 -26.56 7.07 8.46
C ILE A 464 -27.20 6.10 9.44
N GLU A 465 -26.40 5.34 10.20
CA GLU A 465 -26.92 4.42 11.22
C GLU A 465 -27.74 5.16 12.29
N GLN A 466 -27.28 6.32 12.78
CA GLN A 466 -28.04 7.13 13.73
C GLN A 466 -29.35 7.67 13.13
N SER A 467 -29.35 8.00 11.84
CA SER A 467 -30.55 8.48 11.14
C SER A 467 -31.56 7.34 10.90
N MET A 468 -31.07 6.15 10.59
CA MET A 468 -31.87 4.94 10.44
C MET A 468 -32.48 4.49 11.77
N ARG A 469 -31.73 4.52 12.88
CA ARG A 469 -32.30 4.25 14.21
C ARG A 469 -33.43 5.21 14.56
N ARG A 470 -33.27 6.51 14.31
CA ARG A 470 -34.35 7.49 14.51
C ARG A 470 -35.59 7.22 13.67
N LEU A 471 -35.41 6.78 12.42
CA LEU A 471 -36.53 6.43 11.53
C LEU A 471 -37.38 5.27 12.07
N VAL A 472 -36.77 4.34 12.82
CA VAL A 472 -37.43 3.16 13.39
C VAL A 472 -37.91 3.41 14.84
N GLU A 473 -37.14 4.16 15.64
CA GLU A 473 -37.41 4.41 17.07
C GLU A 473 -38.49 5.48 17.31
N ASP A 474 -38.62 6.50 16.45
CA ASP A 474 -39.65 7.54 16.60
C ASP A 474 -41.08 6.96 16.52
N GLU A 475 -41.28 5.80 15.89
CA GLU A 475 -42.58 5.10 15.83
C GLU A 475 -42.87 4.21 17.06
N GLN A 476 -41.86 3.51 17.60
CA GLN A 476 -42.06 2.66 18.80
C GLN A 476 -42.30 3.50 20.06
N ALA A 477 -41.59 4.62 20.22
CA ALA A 477 -41.76 5.51 21.36
C ALA A 477 -43.11 6.27 21.31
N GLU A 478 -43.59 6.69 20.13
CA GLU A 478 -44.92 7.29 20.01
C GLU A 478 -46.07 6.27 20.20
N SER A 479 -45.87 5.02 19.75
CA SER A 479 -46.82 3.92 19.93
C SER A 479 -46.94 3.50 21.41
N GLU A 480 -45.82 3.25 22.10
CA GLU A 480 -45.81 2.79 23.49
C GLU A 480 -46.24 3.90 24.49
N ALA A 481 -45.84 5.16 24.25
CA ALA A 481 -46.25 6.28 25.10
C ALA A 481 -47.77 6.57 25.03
N ARG A 482 -48.42 6.30 23.88
CA ARG A 482 -49.86 6.52 23.70
C ARG A 482 -50.70 5.35 24.22
N VAL A 483 -50.23 4.10 24.07
CA VAL A 483 -50.89 2.93 24.69
C VAL A 483 -50.86 3.00 26.22
N SER A 484 -49.76 3.48 26.81
CA SER A 484 -49.68 3.73 28.27
C SER A 484 -50.68 4.80 28.76
N ALA A 485 -51.01 5.80 27.93
CA ALA A 485 -51.96 6.85 28.31
C ALA A 485 -53.43 6.41 28.21
N GLY A 486 -53.76 5.48 27.30
CA GLY A 486 -55.12 4.96 27.11
C GLY A 486 -55.58 3.87 28.10
N THR A 487 -54.67 3.31 28.92
CA THR A 487 -54.97 2.15 29.78
C THR A 487 -55.12 2.51 31.27
N THR A 488 -55.08 3.80 31.64
CA THR A 488 -55.09 4.24 33.06
C THR A 488 -56.23 5.19 33.44
N ASP A 489 -57.40 5.10 32.81
CA ASP A 489 -58.61 5.77 33.34
C ASP A 489 -59.88 4.94 33.10
#